data_AF-A0A7V5P0F1-F1
#
_entry.id   AF-A0A7V5P0F1-F1
#
_cell.length_a   1.000
_cell.length_b   1.000
_cell.length_c   1.000
_cell.angle_alpha   90.00
_cell.angle_beta   90.00
_cell.angle_gamma   90.00
#
_symmetry.space_group_name_H-M   'P 1'
#
loop_
_entity.id
_entity.type
_entity.pdbx_description
1 polymer ?
#
loop_
_entity_poly.entity_id
_entity_poly.type
_entity_poly.pdbx_seq_one_letter_code
_entity_poly.pdbx_strand_id
1 'polypeptide(L)'
;MKALIVLEDGTTFWGRSFTGPGEAFGEIVFNTAMTGYQEILTDPSYRGQIVTMTYPLIGNYGVNDEDNESLRIQVEAFVVREYQPFYSNWRAKRSLGEWLKAQGILGVDQVDTRALTRHIRLQGAMKAGISTQDLNPASLLERVKASPGLVGRDLVKEVTCKEPYRWVNG
;
A
#
# COMPACT_ATOMS: atom_id res chain seq x y z
N MET A 1 -13.58 9.79 2.42
CA MET A 1 -14.13 9.46 1.09
C MET A 1 -14.26 7.95 0.98
N LYS A 2 -15.35 7.39 0.45
CA LYS A 2 -15.50 5.93 0.34
C LYS A 2 -14.46 5.33 -0.60
N ALA A 3 -14.01 4.12 -0.31
CA ALA A 3 -13.13 3.33 -1.16
C ALA A 3 -13.64 1.89 -1.25
N LEU A 4 -13.54 1.31 -2.45
CA LEU A 4 -13.86 -0.08 -2.74
C LEU A 4 -12.56 -0.81 -3.09
N ILE A 5 -12.33 -1.96 -2.48
CA ILE A 5 -11.25 -2.89 -2.80
C ILE A 5 -11.91 -4.12 -3.43
N VAL A 6 -11.44 -4.53 -4.61
CA VAL A 6 -11.89 -5.75 -5.29
C VAL A 6 -10.69 -6.63 -5.57
N LEU A 7 -10.82 -7.91 -5.22
CA LEU A 7 -9.83 -8.94 -5.49
C LEU A 7 -10.15 -9.65 -6.80
N GLU A 8 -9.14 -10.31 -7.40
CA GLU A 8 -9.28 -11.04 -8.67
C GLU A 8 -10.36 -12.13 -8.66
N ASP A 9 -10.63 -12.72 -7.50
CA ASP A 9 -11.67 -13.72 -7.30
C ASP A 9 -13.08 -13.12 -7.10
N GLY A 10 -13.21 -11.80 -7.13
CA GLY A 10 -14.45 -11.06 -6.95
C GLY A 10 -14.78 -10.71 -5.50
N THR A 11 -13.97 -11.13 -4.53
CA THR A 11 -14.15 -10.74 -3.13
C THR A 11 -13.97 -9.24 -2.98
N THR A 12 -14.85 -8.58 -2.22
CA THR A 12 -14.84 -7.12 -2.05
C THR A 12 -14.71 -6.69 -0.61
N PHE A 13 -13.96 -5.62 -0.38
CA PHE A 13 -13.87 -4.94 0.91
C PHE A 13 -14.18 -3.46 0.74
N TRP A 14 -14.82 -2.88 1.76
CA TRP A 14 -15.10 -1.45 1.80
C TRP A 14 -14.22 -0.78 2.84
N GLY A 15 -13.85 0.46 2.55
CA GLY A 15 -13.10 1.30 3.47
C GLY A 15 -13.29 2.77 3.14
N ARG A 16 -12.34 3.57 3.62
CA ARG A 16 -12.31 5.01 3.42
C ARG A 16 -10.91 5.42 3.01
N SER A 17 -10.80 6.20 1.93
CA SER A 17 -9.52 6.82 1.60
C SER A 17 -9.21 7.96 2.58
N PHE A 18 -8.00 7.92 3.13
CA PHE A 18 -7.44 8.99 3.98
C PHE A 18 -6.41 9.86 3.23
N THR A 19 -6.05 9.53 1.98
CA THR A 19 -5.14 10.34 1.15
C THR A 19 -5.86 11.12 0.04
N GLY A 20 -7.15 10.85 -0.20
CA GLY A 20 -7.98 11.55 -1.18
C GLY A 20 -8.47 10.66 -2.33
N PRO A 21 -8.97 11.24 -3.43
CA PRO A 21 -9.42 10.46 -4.56
C PRO A 21 -8.27 9.76 -5.26
N GLY A 22 -8.49 8.54 -5.74
CA GLY A 22 -7.47 7.79 -6.45
C GLY A 22 -7.91 6.38 -6.83
N GLU A 23 -7.09 5.74 -7.64
CA GLU A 23 -7.19 4.32 -7.98
C GLU A 23 -5.81 3.70 -7.99
N ALA A 24 -5.71 2.45 -7.58
CA ALA A 24 -4.46 1.70 -7.56
C ALA A 24 -4.72 0.24 -7.90
N PHE A 25 -3.78 -0.38 -8.62
CA PHE A 25 -3.82 -1.79 -9.01
C PHE A 25 -2.48 -2.43 -8.69
N GLY A 26 -2.52 -3.67 -8.24
CA GLY A 26 -1.32 -4.43 -7.92
C GLY A 26 -1.69 -5.78 -7.32
N GLU A 27 -0.69 -6.56 -6.93
CA GLU A 27 -0.93 -7.77 -6.15
C GLU A 27 -1.09 -7.41 -4.68
N ILE A 28 -2.17 -7.91 -4.06
CA ILE A 28 -2.42 -7.64 -2.66
C ILE A 28 -1.68 -8.64 -1.78
N VAL A 29 -0.91 -8.10 -0.84
CA VAL A 29 -0.14 -8.85 0.14
C VAL A 29 -0.48 -8.36 1.54
N PHE A 30 -0.11 -9.12 2.55
CA PHE A 30 -0.20 -8.68 3.95
C PHE A 30 1.16 -8.72 4.63
N ASN A 31 1.40 -7.78 5.54
CA ASN A 31 2.58 -7.74 6.38
C ASN A 31 2.17 -7.75 7.87
N THR A 32 2.81 -8.63 8.64
CA THR A 32 2.51 -8.87 10.06
C THR A 32 3.28 -7.98 11.04
N ALA A 33 4.14 -7.09 10.54
CA ALA A 33 4.88 -6.16 11.36
C ALA A 33 3.93 -5.22 12.12
N MET A 34 4.25 -4.97 13.39
CA MET A 34 3.50 -4.05 14.25
C MET A 34 4.08 -2.63 14.23
N THR A 35 5.31 -2.49 13.75
CA THR A 35 6.08 -1.24 13.62
C THR A 35 6.81 -1.27 12.29
N GLY A 36 7.48 -0.18 11.94
CA GLY A 36 8.29 -0.10 10.72
C GLY A 36 7.48 0.06 9.42
N TYR A 37 6.33 0.75 9.48
CA TYR A 37 5.49 0.92 8.29
C TYR A 37 6.13 1.85 7.25
N GLN A 38 7.02 2.75 7.66
CA GLN A 38 7.68 3.68 6.73
C GLN A 38 8.74 2.94 5.90
N GLU A 39 9.51 2.09 6.57
CA GLU A 39 10.50 1.18 6.01
C GLU A 39 9.82 0.23 5.02
N ILE A 40 8.70 -0.38 5.42
CA ILE A 40 7.86 -1.23 4.54
C ILE A 40 7.38 -0.44 3.30
N LEU A 41 6.91 0.78 3.48
CA LEU A 41 6.41 1.59 2.36
C LEU A 41 7.51 1.96 1.36
N THR A 42 8.76 2.04 1.81
CA THR A 42 9.91 2.45 0.99
C THR A 42 10.77 1.30 0.50
N ASP A 43 10.51 0.06 0.94
CA ASP A 43 11.23 -1.11 0.47
C ASP A 43 10.90 -1.41 -1.02
N PRO A 44 11.92 -1.41 -1.92
CA PRO A 44 11.76 -1.73 -3.35
C PRO A 44 11.10 -3.09 -3.63
N SER A 45 11.14 -4.03 -2.69
CA SER A 45 10.53 -5.36 -2.83
C SER A 45 9.00 -5.30 -3.01
N TYR A 46 8.35 -4.24 -2.50
CA TYR A 46 6.90 -4.05 -2.61
C TYR A 46 6.46 -3.34 -3.89
N ARG A 47 7.36 -3.11 -4.85
CA ARG A 47 7.00 -2.50 -6.14
C ARG A 47 5.93 -3.35 -6.84
N GLY A 48 4.84 -2.71 -7.30
CA GLY A 48 3.72 -3.42 -7.93
C GLY A 48 2.75 -4.10 -6.96
N GLN A 49 2.94 -3.92 -5.64
CA GLN A 49 2.12 -4.55 -4.62
C GLN A 49 1.27 -3.54 -3.84
N ILE A 50 0.11 -4.00 -3.40
CA ILE A 50 -0.78 -3.32 -2.46
C ILE A 50 -0.54 -3.96 -1.09
N VAL A 51 -0.02 -3.19 -0.14
CA VAL A 51 0.37 -3.71 1.18
C VAL A 51 -0.77 -3.53 2.17
N THR A 52 -1.19 -4.64 2.79
CA THR A 52 -2.16 -4.66 3.88
C THR A 52 -1.46 -4.88 5.22
N MET A 53 -1.59 -3.95 6.17
CA MET A 53 -1.05 -4.14 7.51
C MET A 53 -2.01 -4.96 8.38
N THR A 54 -1.47 -5.96 9.09
CA THR A 54 -2.29 -6.69 10.07
C THR A 54 -2.42 -5.95 11.40
N TYR A 55 -1.41 -5.15 11.78
CA TYR A 55 -1.50 -4.35 12.99
C TYR A 55 -2.52 -3.22 12.79
N PRO A 56 -3.47 -3.03 13.72
CA PRO A 56 -4.65 -2.23 13.42
C PRO A 56 -4.40 -0.72 13.42
N LEU A 57 -3.48 -0.22 14.25
CA LEU A 57 -3.24 1.21 14.44
C LEU A 57 -2.00 1.64 13.65
N ILE A 58 -2.19 2.35 12.54
CA ILE A 58 -1.09 2.73 11.65
C ILE A 58 -1.02 4.26 11.49
N GLY A 59 0.20 4.82 11.48
CA GLY A 59 0.44 6.27 11.45
C GLY A 59 0.71 6.89 12.83
N ASN A 60 0.69 6.08 13.89
CA ASN A 60 0.83 6.52 15.29
C ASN A 60 2.14 7.26 15.60
N TYR A 61 3.23 7.01 14.87
CA TYR A 61 4.51 7.72 15.04
C TYR A 61 4.88 8.61 13.87
N GLY A 62 3.96 8.90 12.95
CA GLY A 62 4.20 9.77 11.80
C GLY A 62 5.28 9.20 10.90
N VAL A 63 6.00 10.08 10.19
CA VAL A 63 7.16 9.70 9.38
C VAL A 63 8.30 10.71 9.55
N ASN A 64 9.53 10.29 9.27
CA ASN A 64 10.73 11.13 9.30
C ASN A 64 11.59 10.92 8.04
N ASP A 65 12.78 11.51 7.99
CA ASP A 65 13.63 11.44 6.78
C ASP A 65 14.65 10.29 6.83
N GLU A 66 14.88 9.70 8.01
CA GLU A 66 15.92 8.71 8.29
C GLU A 66 15.42 7.28 8.07
N ASP A 67 14.14 6.99 8.32
CA ASP A 67 13.56 5.64 8.24
C ASP A 67 13.12 5.25 6.81
N ASN A 68 13.73 5.85 5.77
CA ASN A 68 13.44 5.49 4.37
C ASN A 68 14.46 4.47 3.86
N GLU A 69 14.01 3.28 3.47
CA GLU A 69 14.85 2.21 2.90
C GLU A 69 15.15 2.40 1.40
N SER A 70 14.46 3.35 0.76
CA SER A 70 14.79 3.79 -0.60
C SER A 70 14.38 5.23 -0.86
N LEU A 71 14.69 5.73 -2.06
CA LEU A 71 14.47 7.13 -2.46
C LEU A 71 13.00 7.55 -2.56
N ARG A 72 12.06 6.60 -2.56
CA ARG A 72 10.62 6.86 -2.73
C ARG A 72 9.77 5.77 -2.10
N ILE A 73 8.48 6.03 -1.95
CA ILE A 73 7.50 4.98 -1.66
C ILE A 73 7.39 4.06 -2.88
N GLN A 74 7.32 2.75 -2.63
CA GLN A 74 7.39 1.71 -3.67
C GLN A 74 6.05 0.99 -3.86
N VAL A 75 5.23 0.92 -2.81
CA VAL A 75 3.90 0.29 -2.85
C VAL A 75 2.98 1.01 -3.83
N GLU A 76 2.05 0.28 -4.45
CA GLU A 76 1.00 0.85 -5.29
C GLU A 76 -0.14 1.47 -4.45
N ALA A 77 -0.43 0.86 -3.31
CA ALA A 77 -1.36 1.39 -2.31
C ALA A 77 -1.13 0.76 -0.93
N PHE A 78 -1.72 1.40 0.08
CA PHE A 78 -1.57 1.00 1.48
C PHE A 78 -2.94 0.83 2.17
N VAL A 79 -3.15 -0.34 2.75
CA VAL A 79 -4.43 -0.76 3.35
C VAL A 79 -4.24 -1.04 4.84
N VAL A 80 -5.04 -0.37 5.66
CA VAL A 80 -4.95 -0.45 7.13
C VAL A 80 -6.33 -0.59 7.76
N ARG A 81 -6.37 -1.05 9.02
CA ARG A 81 -7.62 -1.09 9.78
C ARG A 81 -8.02 0.30 10.26
N GLU A 82 -7.12 1.01 10.91
CA GLU A 82 -7.35 2.33 11.47
C GLU A 82 -6.13 3.22 11.26
N TYR A 83 -6.33 4.30 10.51
CA TYR A 83 -5.31 5.32 10.32
C TYR A 83 -5.35 6.34 11.46
N GLN A 84 -4.20 6.62 12.06
CA GLN A 84 -4.01 7.65 13.09
C GLN A 84 -3.55 8.95 12.43
N PRO A 85 -4.42 9.99 12.33
CA PRO A 85 -4.04 11.27 11.72
C PRO A 85 -3.10 12.10 12.59
N PHE A 86 -3.14 11.89 13.91
CA PHE A 86 -2.26 12.54 14.87
C PHE A 86 -1.16 11.57 15.30
N TYR A 87 0.08 11.95 15.08
CA TYR A 87 1.25 11.18 15.47
C TYR A 87 1.84 11.66 16.79
N SER A 88 2.50 10.76 17.52
CA SER A 88 3.22 11.06 18.75
C SER A 88 4.56 10.34 18.76
N ASN A 89 5.58 11.01 18.23
CA ASN A 89 6.97 10.56 18.26
C ASN A 89 7.89 11.77 18.07
N TRP A 90 8.95 11.87 18.87
CA TRP A 90 9.88 13.01 18.84
C TRP A 90 10.67 13.12 17.53
N ARG A 91 10.84 12.03 16.78
CA ARG A 91 11.49 12.00 15.47
C ARG A 91 10.57 12.44 14.33
N ALA A 92 9.25 12.43 14.55
CA ALA A 92 8.28 12.64 13.49
C ALA A 92 8.31 14.07 12.97
N LYS A 93 8.29 14.22 11.64
CA LYS A 93 8.28 15.52 10.96
C LYS A 93 6.96 15.84 10.26
N ARG A 94 6.14 14.83 9.97
CA ARG A 94 4.87 14.94 9.22
C ARG A 94 3.99 13.71 9.45
N SER A 95 2.69 13.82 9.15
CA SER A 95 1.79 12.68 9.24
C SER A 95 2.01 11.71 8.08
N LEU A 96 1.66 10.44 8.29
CA LEU A 96 1.72 9.42 7.25
C LEU A 96 0.79 9.77 6.07
N GLY A 97 -0.43 10.26 6.34
CA GLY A 97 -1.39 10.62 5.29
C GLY A 97 -0.92 11.77 4.40
N GLU A 98 -0.31 12.81 4.98
CA GLU A 98 0.30 13.91 4.21
C GLU A 98 1.44 13.41 3.33
N TRP A 99 2.28 12.53 3.85
CA TRP A 99 3.43 11.98 3.13
C TRP A 99 3.02 11.07 1.97
N LEU A 100 2.05 10.18 2.18
CA LEU A 100 1.48 9.35 1.10
C LEU A 100 0.85 10.22 0.01
N LYS A 101 0.05 11.23 0.41
CA LYS A 101 -0.62 12.15 -0.53
C LYS A 101 0.38 12.95 -1.36
N ALA A 102 1.48 13.41 -0.76
CA ALA A 102 2.52 14.15 -1.46
C ALA A 102 3.22 13.33 -2.56
N GLN A 103 3.25 12.01 -2.44
CA GLN A 103 3.83 11.10 -3.44
C GLN A 103 2.77 10.41 -4.32
N GLY A 104 1.49 10.79 -4.20
CA GLY A 104 0.40 10.23 -5.01
C GLY A 104 0.01 8.80 -4.64
N ILE A 105 0.29 8.35 -3.41
CA ILE A 105 0.01 6.99 -2.96
C ILE A 105 -1.37 6.92 -2.29
N LEU A 106 -2.18 5.95 -2.72
CA LEU A 106 -3.52 5.75 -2.17
C LEU A 106 -3.44 5.01 -0.83
N GLY A 107 -4.01 5.61 0.22
CA GLY A 107 -4.13 5.03 1.55
C GLY A 107 -5.60 4.82 1.92
N VAL A 108 -5.95 3.59 2.33
CA VAL A 108 -7.33 3.22 2.71
C VAL A 108 -7.38 2.67 4.13
N ASP A 109 -8.25 3.24 4.96
CA ASP A 109 -8.54 2.79 6.33
C ASP A 109 -9.97 2.22 6.46
N GLN A 110 -10.33 1.74 7.66
CA GLN A 110 -11.62 1.13 8.00
C GLN A 110 -11.91 -0.20 7.31
N VAL A 111 -10.91 -0.82 6.71
CA VAL A 111 -11.00 -2.14 6.10
C VAL A 111 -10.94 -3.21 7.19
N ASP A 112 -11.69 -4.31 7.05
CA ASP A 112 -11.47 -5.51 7.87
C ASP A 112 -10.20 -6.22 7.39
N THR A 113 -9.04 -5.69 7.80
CA THR A 113 -7.73 -6.24 7.41
C THR A 113 -7.52 -7.66 7.92
N ARG A 114 -8.24 -8.09 8.97
CA ARG A 114 -8.20 -9.48 9.46
C ARG A 114 -8.91 -10.42 8.49
N ALA A 115 -10.10 -10.07 8.05
CA ALA A 115 -10.82 -10.85 7.04
C ALA A 115 -10.03 -10.92 5.73
N LEU A 116 -9.50 -9.78 5.27
CA LEU A 116 -8.65 -9.69 4.08
C LEU A 116 -7.39 -10.57 4.21
N THR A 117 -6.67 -10.46 5.33
CA THR A 117 -5.48 -11.28 5.60
C THR A 117 -5.81 -12.77 5.60
N ARG A 118 -6.91 -13.18 6.25
CA ARG A 118 -7.35 -14.58 6.25
C ARG A 118 -7.65 -15.08 4.85
N HIS A 119 -8.25 -14.23 4.02
CA HIS A 119 -8.57 -14.56 2.63
C HIS A 119 -7.30 -14.80 1.81
N ILE A 120 -6.36 -13.84 1.82
CA ILE A 120 -5.06 -13.94 1.13
C ILE A 120 -4.28 -15.16 1.63
N ARG A 121 -4.29 -15.45 2.94
CA ARG A 121 -3.63 -16.63 3.49
C ARG A 121 -4.19 -17.95 2.98
N LEU A 122 -5.50 -18.02 2.70
CA LEU A 122 -6.15 -19.24 2.24
C LEU A 122 -6.10 -19.42 0.72
N GLN A 123 -6.18 -18.33 -0.04
CA GLN A 123 -6.27 -18.35 -1.50
C GLN A 123 -4.95 -18.01 -2.21
N GLY A 124 -3.96 -17.47 -1.47
CA GLY A 124 -2.73 -16.93 -2.02
C GLY A 124 -2.83 -15.42 -2.32
N ALA A 125 -1.68 -14.82 -2.64
CA ALA A 125 -1.62 -13.47 -3.17
C ALA A 125 -2.27 -13.44 -4.57
N MET A 126 -2.95 -12.34 -4.88
CA MET A 126 -3.72 -12.20 -6.12
C MET A 126 -3.81 -10.73 -6.52
N LYS A 127 -4.22 -10.47 -7.76
CA LYS A 127 -4.44 -9.08 -8.20
C LYS A 127 -5.59 -8.46 -7.41
N ALA A 128 -5.45 -7.18 -7.14
CA ALA A 128 -6.48 -6.36 -6.54
C ALA A 128 -6.50 -4.97 -7.16
N GLY A 129 -7.63 -4.31 -7.00
CA GLY A 129 -7.86 -2.93 -7.40
C GLY A 129 -8.55 -2.19 -6.28
N ILE A 130 -8.11 -0.96 -6.05
CA ILE A 130 -8.71 -0.03 -5.11
C ILE A 130 -9.22 1.16 -5.91
N SER A 131 -10.47 1.57 -5.67
CA SER A 131 -11.02 2.77 -6.27
C SER A 131 -11.84 3.60 -5.30
N THR A 132 -11.71 4.92 -5.40
CA THR A 132 -12.62 5.87 -4.75
C THR A 132 -13.66 6.45 -5.72
N GLN A 133 -13.60 6.08 -7.00
CA GLN A 133 -14.42 6.65 -8.08
C GLN A 133 -15.38 5.59 -8.64
N ASP A 134 -14.83 4.47 -9.11
CA ASP A 134 -15.59 3.30 -9.52
C ASP A 134 -15.92 2.44 -8.30
N LEU A 135 -17.08 2.70 -7.72
CA LEU A 135 -17.60 1.94 -6.58
C LEU A 135 -18.52 0.78 -7.02
N ASN A 136 -18.45 0.35 -8.29
CA ASN A 136 -19.15 -0.82 -8.79
C ASN A 136 -18.21 -2.05 -8.78
N PRO A 137 -18.49 -3.07 -7.95
CA PRO A 137 -17.69 -4.29 -7.87
C PRO A 137 -17.41 -4.98 -9.21
N ALA A 138 -18.42 -5.09 -10.07
CA ALA A 138 -18.28 -5.80 -11.34
C ALA A 138 -17.39 -5.03 -12.32
N SER A 139 -17.59 -3.70 -12.40
CA SER A 139 -16.76 -2.83 -13.23
C SER A 139 -15.30 -2.84 -12.80
N LEU A 140 -15.05 -2.70 -11.48
CA LEU A 140 -13.69 -2.72 -10.95
C LEU A 140 -13.04 -4.10 -11.09
N LEU A 141 -13.79 -5.20 -10.93
CA LEU A 141 -13.29 -6.57 -11.13
C LEU A 141 -12.74 -6.79 -12.54
N GLU A 142 -13.44 -6.33 -13.57
CA GLU A 142 -12.96 -6.45 -14.96
C GLU A 142 -11.61 -5.74 -15.14
N ARG A 143 -11.44 -4.57 -14.51
CA ARG A 143 -10.19 -3.81 -14.53
C ARG A 143 -9.08 -4.50 -13.73
N VAL A 144 -9.41 -5.14 -12.61
CA VAL A 144 -8.46 -5.97 -11.83
C VAL A 144 -7.98 -7.17 -12.64
N LYS A 145 -8.88 -7.83 -13.38
CA LYS A 145 -8.49 -8.94 -14.25
C LYS A 145 -7.61 -8.47 -15.40
N ALA A 146 -7.91 -7.30 -15.97
CA ALA A 146 -7.14 -6.70 -17.06
C ALA A 146 -5.81 -6.05 -16.61
N SER A 147 -5.61 -5.82 -15.30
CA SER A 147 -4.38 -5.19 -14.81
C SER A 147 -3.18 -6.14 -14.96
N PRO A 148 -1.96 -5.58 -15.17
CA PRO A 148 -0.76 -6.40 -15.24
C PRO A 148 -0.48 -7.05 -13.88
N GLY A 149 -0.37 -8.38 -13.87
CA GLY A 149 0.11 -9.13 -12.71
C GLY A 149 1.64 -9.00 -12.52
N LEU A 150 2.16 -9.59 -11.43
CA LEU A 150 3.61 -9.65 -11.21
C LEU A 150 4.28 -10.74 -12.05
N VAL A 151 3.59 -11.85 -12.32
CA VAL A 151 4.15 -12.98 -13.07
C VAL A 151 4.51 -12.53 -14.49
N GLY A 152 5.80 -12.59 -14.81
CA GLY A 152 6.34 -12.18 -16.11
C GLY A 152 6.68 -10.69 -16.24
N ARG A 153 6.50 -9.88 -15.19
CA ARG A 153 6.92 -8.47 -15.16
C ARG A 153 8.31 -8.33 -14.57
N ASP A 154 9.22 -7.67 -15.30
CA ASP A 154 10.57 -7.38 -14.84
C ASP A 154 10.58 -6.11 -13.97
N LEU A 155 10.17 -6.27 -12.71
CA LEU A 155 10.13 -5.18 -11.73
C LEU A 155 11.52 -4.67 -11.34
N VAL A 156 12.56 -5.49 -11.49
CA VAL A 156 13.94 -5.13 -11.16
C VAL A 156 14.38 -3.92 -12.00
N LYS A 157 14.01 -3.89 -13.28
CA LYS A 157 14.28 -2.75 -14.16
C LYS A 157 13.59 -1.45 -13.72
N GLU A 158 12.50 -1.53 -12.97
CA GLU A 158 11.75 -0.36 -12.50
C GLU A 158 12.31 0.26 -11.21
N VAL A 159 13.08 -0.53 -10.44
CA VAL A 159 13.61 -0.12 -9.14
C VAL A 159 15.13 0.00 -9.11
N THR A 160 15.84 -0.61 -10.06
CA THR A 160 17.30 -0.53 -10.14
C THR A 160 17.80 0.89 -10.40
N CYS A 161 19.05 1.14 -10.04
CA CYS A 161 19.72 2.40 -10.31
C CYS A 161 19.92 2.64 -11.81
N LYS A 162 19.85 3.91 -12.24
CA LYS A 162 20.06 4.29 -13.65
C LYS A 162 21.52 4.17 -14.06
N GLU A 163 22.42 4.48 -13.15
CA GLU A 163 23.86 4.47 -13.36
C GLU A 163 24.54 3.85 -12.13
N PRO A 164 25.64 3.09 -12.30
CA PRO A 164 26.41 2.57 -11.19
C PRO A 164 26.91 3.70 -10.30
N TYR A 165 26.82 3.51 -8.99
CA TYR A 165 27.30 4.48 -8.01
C TYR A 165 28.04 3.76 -6.88
N ARG A 166 28.86 4.52 -6.15
CA ARG A 166 29.58 4.03 -4.98
C ARG A 166 28.81 4.42 -3.73
N TRP A 167 28.44 3.44 -2.92
CA TRP A 167 27.93 3.70 -1.57
C TRP A 167 29.09 3.88 -0.61
N VAL A 168 29.17 5.04 0.04
CA VAL A 168 30.22 5.37 1.01
C VAL A 168 29.51 5.91 2.26
N ASN A 169 29.72 5.26 3.41
CA ASN A 169 29.06 5.50 4.70
C ASN A 169 27.63 4.97 4.81
N GLY A 170 27.47 3.64 4.75
CA GLY A 170 26.27 2.94 5.22
C GLY A 170 26.33 2.65 6.71
#